data_AF-A0A7S0BFG5-F1
#
_entry.id   AF-A0A7S0BFG5-F1
#
_cell.length_a   1.000
_cell.length_b   1.000
_cell.length_c   1.000
_cell.angle_alpha   90.00
_cell.angle_beta   90.00
_cell.angle_gamma   90.00
#
_symmetry.space_group_name_H-M   'P 1'
#
loop_
_entity.id
_entity.type
_entity.pdbx_description
1 polymer ?
#
loop_
_entity_poly.entity_id
_entity_poly.type
_entity_poly.pdbx_seq_one_letter_code
_entity_poly.pdbx_strand_id
1 'polypeptide(L)'
;HAEMSTNSMCYGVLWKMLETQLMVGHSVVVESPLGREDLYRQGVVTAQEGDALPVVMHCILDDDEWGRRLHERNRHQREGYEEDHKPTDVNEIRAYYGKDSYELKSTPVLEIDCMRPVSELVPTAISWLESLGKVHR
;
A
#
# COMPACT_ATOMS: atom_id res chain seq x y z
N HIS A 1 -21.93 -4.70 -20.02
CA HIS A 1 -21.54 -4.15 -18.72
C HIS A 1 -20.51 -5.09 -18.12
N ALA A 2 -19.23 -4.72 -18.10
CA ALA A 2 -18.24 -5.51 -17.38
C ALA A 2 -18.56 -5.40 -15.89
N GLU A 3 -18.76 -6.54 -15.21
CA GLU A 3 -18.93 -6.54 -13.77
C GLU A 3 -17.70 -5.91 -13.12
N MET A 4 -17.94 -4.86 -12.34
CA MET A 4 -16.90 -4.21 -11.57
C MET A 4 -16.50 -5.17 -10.44
N SER A 5 -15.25 -5.63 -10.44
CA SER A 5 -14.75 -6.51 -9.37
C SER A 5 -14.86 -5.82 -8.00
N THR A 6 -15.04 -6.60 -6.94
CA THR A 6 -15.04 -6.11 -5.55
C THR A 6 -13.80 -5.28 -5.24
N ASN A 7 -12.63 -5.69 -5.76
CA ASN A 7 -11.40 -4.91 -5.60
C ASN A 7 -11.49 -3.53 -6.24
N SER A 8 -12.11 -3.40 -7.42
CA SER A 8 -12.30 -2.10 -8.07
C SER A 8 -13.23 -1.19 -7.27
N MET A 9 -14.26 -1.74 -6.64
CA MET A 9 -15.12 -1.00 -5.70
C MET A 9 -14.34 -0.54 -4.47
N CYS A 10 -13.53 -1.41 -3.87
CA CYS A 10 -12.70 -1.06 -2.71
C CYS A 10 -11.75 0.11 -3.03
N TYR A 11 -11.11 0.11 -4.21
CA TYR A 11 -10.28 1.23 -4.63
C TYR A 11 -11.09 2.51 -4.85
N GLY A 12 -12.29 2.43 -5.44
CA GLY A 12 -13.18 3.58 -5.59
C GLY A 12 -13.54 4.23 -4.24
N VAL A 13 -13.86 3.41 -3.23
CA VAL A 13 -14.13 3.90 -1.87
C VAL A 13 -12.87 4.52 -1.26
N LEU A 14 -11.74 3.83 -1.35
CA LEU A 14 -10.45 4.27 -0.79
C LEU A 14 -10.01 5.62 -1.36
N TRP A 15 -10.17 5.86 -2.67
CA TRP A 15 -9.85 7.16 -3.28
C TRP A 15 -10.83 8.25 -2.89
N LYS A 16 -12.13 7.93 -2.76
CA LYS A 16 -13.11 8.92 -2.29
C LYS A 16 -12.87 9.32 -0.84
N MET A 17 -12.42 8.39 0.00
CA MET A 17 -11.97 8.66 1.37
C MET A 17 -10.74 9.56 1.37
N LEU A 18 -9.71 9.26 0.57
CA LEU A 18 -8.53 10.11 0.42
C LEU A 18 -8.93 11.55 0.07
N GLU A 19 -9.70 11.74 -0.99
CA GLU A 19 -10.18 13.06 -1.43
C GLU A 19 -10.90 13.80 -0.30
N THR A 20 -11.82 13.13 0.38
CA THR A 20 -12.61 13.74 1.47
C THR A 20 -11.75 14.17 2.64
N GLN A 21 -10.77 13.34 3.03
CA GLN A 21 -9.88 13.63 4.14
C GLN A 21 -8.90 14.78 3.81
N LEU A 22 -8.43 14.86 2.57
CA LEU A 22 -7.62 15.99 2.10
C LEU A 22 -8.42 17.29 2.09
N MET A 23 -9.67 17.27 1.63
CA MET A 23 -10.54 18.46 1.61
C MET A 23 -10.79 19.08 3.00
N VAL A 24 -10.75 18.26 4.06
CA VAL A 24 -10.88 18.76 5.45
C VAL A 24 -9.53 19.10 6.11
N GLY A 25 -8.44 19.03 5.36
CA GLY A 25 -7.10 19.44 5.79
C GLY A 25 -6.32 18.39 6.59
N HIS A 26 -6.64 17.09 6.45
CA HIS A 26 -5.88 16.02 7.08
C HIS A 26 -4.76 15.49 6.18
N SER A 27 -3.65 15.09 6.80
CA SER A 27 -2.70 14.17 6.17
C SER A 27 -3.25 12.74 6.23
N VAL A 28 -3.10 11.97 5.15
CA VAL A 28 -3.73 10.65 5.00
C VAL A 28 -2.67 9.60 4.70
N VAL A 29 -2.77 8.45 5.36
CA VAL A 29 -2.02 7.24 5.00
C VAL A 29 -2.99 6.30 4.30
N VAL A 30 -2.64 5.90 3.07
CA VAL A 30 -3.38 4.93 2.29
C VAL A 30 -2.54 3.65 2.22
N GLU A 31 -3.09 2.56 2.74
CA GLU A 31 -2.46 1.23 2.64
C GLU A 31 -3.11 0.44 1.51
N SER A 32 -2.27 -0.06 0.62
CA SER A 32 -2.66 -0.90 -0.50
C SER A 32 -1.42 -1.60 -1.03
N PRO A 33 -1.55 -2.81 -1.61
CA PRO A 33 -0.47 -3.42 -2.40
C PRO A 33 0.01 -2.54 -3.55
N LEU A 34 -0.79 -1.56 -3.97
CA LEU A 34 -0.51 -0.59 -5.02
C LEU A 34 0.05 -1.25 -6.29
N GLY A 35 -0.31 -2.51 -6.58
CA GLY A 35 0.30 -3.30 -7.64
C GLY A 35 -0.11 -2.90 -9.07
N ARG A 36 -0.81 -1.77 -9.24
CA ARG A 36 -1.19 -1.24 -10.56
C ARG A 36 -0.83 0.24 -10.67
N GLU A 37 -0.18 0.59 -11.77
CA GLU A 37 0.32 1.95 -12.02
C GLU A 37 -0.81 2.99 -12.12
N ASP A 38 -1.97 2.63 -12.65
CA ASP A 38 -3.14 3.50 -12.76
C ASP A 38 -3.65 3.93 -11.38
N LEU A 39 -3.68 3.01 -10.41
CA LEU A 39 -4.05 3.30 -9.03
C LEU A 39 -3.07 4.25 -8.35
N TYR A 40 -1.76 4.04 -8.55
CA TYR A 40 -0.74 4.96 -8.06
C TYR A 40 -0.93 6.37 -8.65
N ARG A 41 -1.07 6.48 -9.98
CA ARG A 41 -1.28 7.76 -10.65
C ARG A 41 -2.53 8.47 -10.15
N GLN A 42 -3.61 7.72 -9.92
CA GLN A 42 -4.83 8.28 -9.33
C GLN A 42 -4.58 8.86 -7.93
N GLY A 43 -3.90 8.12 -7.05
CA GLY A 43 -3.53 8.62 -5.72
C GLY A 43 -2.67 9.89 -5.76
N VAL A 44 -1.71 9.96 -6.68
CA VAL A 44 -0.87 11.16 -6.89
C VAL A 44 -1.70 12.36 -7.33
N VAL A 45 -2.58 12.19 -8.32
CA VAL A 45 -3.45 13.28 -8.80
C VAL A 45 -4.37 13.76 -7.69
N THR A 46 -5.02 12.85 -6.96
CA THR A 46 -5.91 13.22 -5.84
C THR A 46 -5.16 13.95 -4.73
N ALA A 47 -3.92 13.55 -4.41
CA ALA A 47 -3.08 14.26 -3.46
C ALA A 47 -2.77 15.70 -3.93
N GLN A 48 -2.38 15.86 -5.20
CA GLN A 48 -2.06 17.16 -5.78
C GLN A 48 -3.28 18.10 -5.87
N GLU A 49 -4.46 17.58 -6.21
CA GLU A 49 -5.71 18.33 -6.20
C GLU A 49 -6.09 18.82 -4.79
N GLY A 50 -5.69 18.07 -3.75
CA GLY A 50 -5.84 18.43 -2.35
C GLY A 50 -4.69 19.26 -1.77
N ASP A 51 -3.79 19.80 -2.60
CA ASP A 51 -2.58 20.54 -2.19
C ASP A 51 -1.69 19.78 -1.18
N ALA A 52 -1.66 18.45 -1.32
CA ALA A 52 -0.85 17.56 -0.50
C ALA A 52 0.36 17.03 -1.27
N LEU A 53 1.45 16.80 -0.55
CA LEU A 53 2.65 16.14 -1.08
C LEU A 53 2.41 14.62 -1.11
N PRO A 54 2.27 13.98 -2.28
CA PRO A 54 2.27 12.53 -2.36
C PRO A 54 3.65 11.99 -1.99
N VAL A 55 3.67 10.92 -1.21
CA VAL A 55 4.88 10.16 -0.84
C VAL A 55 4.57 8.68 -0.85
N VAL A 56 5.56 7.83 -1.12
CA VAL A 56 5.40 6.37 -1.12
C VAL A 56 6.30 5.75 -0.06
N MET A 57 5.73 4.87 0.74
CA MET A 57 6.48 3.94 1.59
C MET A 57 6.41 2.57 0.94
N HIS A 58 7.54 2.07 0.45
CA HIS A 58 7.63 0.79 -0.22
C HIS A 58 8.12 -0.27 0.77
N CYS A 59 7.19 -1.10 1.27
CA CYS A 59 7.50 -2.21 2.16
C CYS A 59 8.12 -3.36 1.37
N ILE A 60 9.40 -3.63 1.62
CA ILE A 60 10.14 -4.71 0.98
C ILE A 60 10.37 -5.83 2.00
N LEU A 61 10.29 -7.07 1.53
CA LEU A 61 10.55 -8.27 2.32
C LEU A 61 11.18 -9.33 1.43
N ASP A 62 12.08 -10.12 2.00
CA ASP A 62 12.63 -11.28 1.33
C ASP A 62 11.52 -12.30 0.98
N ASP A 63 11.67 -12.99 -0.16
CA ASP A 63 10.67 -13.91 -0.69
C ASP A 63 10.42 -15.10 0.24
N ASP A 64 11.47 -15.64 0.84
CA ASP A 64 11.35 -16.79 1.75
C ASP A 64 10.61 -16.39 3.03
N GLU A 65 10.96 -15.23 3.59
CA GLU A 65 10.27 -14.70 4.77
C GLU A 65 8.83 -14.27 4.45
N TRP A 66 8.57 -13.70 3.28
CA TRP A 66 7.21 -13.39 2.83
C TRP A 66 6.36 -14.66 2.71
N GLY A 67 6.90 -15.69 2.06
CA GLY A 67 6.25 -17.00 1.94
C GLY A 67 5.98 -17.65 3.30
N ARG A 68 6.94 -17.60 4.23
CA ARG A 68 6.79 -18.10 5.60
C ARG A 68 5.66 -17.37 6.33
N ARG A 69 5.64 -16.04 6.32
CA ARG A 69 4.58 -15.22 6.97
C ARG A 69 3.21 -15.46 6.34
N LEU A 70 3.15 -15.61 5.01
CA LEU A 70 1.92 -15.92 4.30
C LEU A 70 1.36 -17.28 4.74
N HIS A 71 2.21 -18.30 4.80
CA HIS A 71 1.83 -19.64 5.25
C HIS A 71 1.33 -19.64 6.71
N GLU A 72 2.02 -18.93 7.62
CA GLU A 72 1.61 -18.81 9.02
C GLU A 72 0.25 -18.15 9.18
N ARG A 73 0.01 -17.05 8.45
CA ARG A 73 -1.30 -16.37 8.46
C ARG A 73 -2.43 -17.32 8.09
N ASN A 74 -2.22 -18.15 7.06
CA ASN A 74 -3.21 -19.15 6.63
C ASN A 74 -3.38 -20.28 7.65
N ARG A 75 -2.33 -20.69 8.36
CA ARG A 75 -2.40 -21.74 9.39
C ARG A 75 -3.32 -21.34 10.54
N HIS A 76 -3.25 -20.08 10.98
CA HIS A 76 -4.11 -19.56 12.05
C HIS A 76 -5.58 -19.39 11.63
N GLN A 77 -5.87 -19.28 10.33
CA GLN A 77 -7.24 -19.08 9.83
C GLN A 77 -8.05 -20.39 9.69
N ARG A 78 -7.38 -21.55 9.64
CA ARG A 78 -8.04 -22.86 9.48
C ARG A 78 -8.74 -23.37 10.75
N GLU A 79 -8.57 -22.69 11.88
CA GLU A 79 -9.23 -23.03 13.15
C GLU A 79 -10.60 -22.33 13.31
N GLY A 80 -11.53 -22.58 12.37
CA GLY A 80 -12.96 -22.32 12.59
C GLY A 80 -13.70 -21.34 11.67
N TYR A 81 -13.14 -20.94 10.53
CA TYR A 81 -13.83 -20.10 9.54
C TYR A 81 -13.94 -20.80 8.16
N GLU A 82 -15.01 -20.45 7.41
CA GLU A 82 -15.23 -20.87 6.01
C GLU A 82 -14.00 -20.55 5.14
N GLU A 83 -13.78 -21.32 4.05
CA GLU A 83 -12.64 -21.21 3.15
C GLU A 83 -12.32 -19.74 2.78
N ASP A 84 -11.20 -19.21 3.29
CA ASP A 84 -10.73 -17.87 2.95
C ASP A 84 -10.26 -17.87 1.49
N HIS A 85 -10.83 -17.00 0.66
CA HIS A 85 -10.47 -16.83 -0.76
C HIS A 85 -9.13 -16.10 -0.96
N LYS A 86 -8.37 -15.83 0.11
CA LYS A 86 -7.08 -15.16 0.02
C LYS A 86 -5.99 -16.11 -0.49
N PRO A 87 -5.14 -15.65 -1.42
CA PRO A 87 -4.08 -16.47 -1.98
C PRO A 87 -3.10 -16.90 -0.88
N THR A 88 -2.61 -18.13 -1.00
CA THR A 88 -1.71 -18.75 -0.02
C THR A 88 -0.30 -18.95 -0.56
N ASP A 89 -0.13 -18.72 -1.86
CA ASP A 89 1.14 -18.77 -2.58
C ASP A 89 1.50 -17.37 -3.09
N VAL A 90 2.77 -17.01 -2.90
CA VAL A 90 3.36 -15.78 -3.43
C VAL A 90 3.22 -15.70 -4.96
N ASN A 91 3.32 -16.84 -5.66
CA ASN A 91 3.20 -16.88 -7.11
C ASN A 91 1.79 -16.57 -7.60
N GLU A 92 0.75 -16.98 -6.86
CA GLU A 92 -0.64 -16.61 -7.17
C GLU A 92 -0.83 -15.10 -7.04
N ILE A 93 -0.25 -14.49 -6.01
CA ILE A 93 -0.29 -13.04 -5.79
C ILE A 93 0.42 -12.31 -6.94
N ARG A 94 1.62 -12.78 -7.32
CA ARG A 94 2.38 -12.21 -8.44
C ARG A 94 1.62 -12.31 -9.77
N ALA A 95 1.05 -13.48 -10.04
CA ALA A 95 0.25 -13.71 -11.25
C ALA A 95 -0.98 -12.78 -11.30
N TYR A 96 -1.60 -12.49 -10.15
CA TYR A 96 -2.73 -11.58 -10.06
C TYR A 96 -2.35 -10.13 -10.39
N TYR A 97 -1.24 -9.62 -9.87
CA TYR A 97 -0.80 -8.23 -10.12
C TYR A 97 -0.07 -8.07 -11.47
N GLY A 98 0.50 -9.14 -12.01
CA GLY A 98 1.09 -9.21 -13.35
C GLY A 98 2.42 -8.48 -13.53
N LYS A 99 2.65 -7.38 -12.81
CA LYS A 99 3.94 -6.69 -12.69
C LYS A 99 4.31 -6.52 -11.23
N ASP A 100 5.59 -6.70 -10.95
CA ASP A 100 6.21 -6.51 -9.64
C ASP A 100 6.70 -5.07 -9.42
N SER A 101 6.73 -4.25 -10.46
CA SER A 101 7.26 -2.89 -10.41
C SER A 101 6.73 -1.98 -11.52
N TYR A 102 6.68 -0.68 -11.21
CA TYR A 102 6.48 0.42 -12.16
C TYR A 102 7.15 1.68 -11.61
N GLU A 103 7.31 2.70 -12.46
CA GLU A 103 8.10 3.88 -12.11
C GLU A 103 7.31 4.86 -11.25
N LEU A 104 7.82 5.14 -10.05
CA LEU A 104 7.25 6.11 -9.11
C LEU A 104 7.79 7.52 -9.38
N LYS A 105 7.58 8.01 -10.61
CA LYS A 105 8.14 9.30 -11.07
C LYS A 105 7.77 10.44 -10.12
N SER A 106 8.79 11.20 -9.71
CA SER A 106 8.66 12.47 -8.98
C SER A 106 8.01 12.41 -7.60
N THR A 107 7.79 11.21 -7.06
CA THR A 107 7.27 11.02 -5.70
C THR A 107 8.42 10.59 -4.77
N PRO A 108 8.64 11.25 -3.63
CA PRO A 108 9.59 10.77 -2.63
C PRO A 108 9.24 9.35 -2.19
N VAL A 109 10.23 8.46 -2.21
CA VAL A 109 10.06 7.05 -1.81
C VAL A 109 10.95 6.75 -0.61
N LEU A 110 10.37 6.10 0.39
CA LEU A 110 11.10 5.44 1.47
C LEU A 110 10.94 3.93 1.32
N GLU A 111 12.05 3.22 1.09
CA GLU A 111 12.05 1.76 1.20
C GLU A 111 12.13 1.34 2.66
N ILE A 112 11.24 0.43 3.05
CA ILE A 112 11.10 -0.09 4.41
C ILE A 112 11.42 -1.57 4.39
N ASP A 113 12.59 -1.93 4.93
CA ASP A 113 12.99 -3.32 5.11
C ASP A 113 12.19 -4.00 6.23
N CYS A 114 11.18 -4.77 5.85
CA CYS A 114 10.29 -5.49 6.76
C CYS A 114 10.92 -6.75 7.40
N MET A 115 12.21 -7.00 7.19
CA MET A 115 13.01 -7.91 8.02
C MET A 115 13.28 -7.34 9.41
N ARG A 116 13.26 -6.01 9.54
CA ARG A 116 13.53 -5.31 10.80
C ARG A 116 12.27 -5.27 11.69
N PRO A 117 12.43 -5.19 13.02
CA PRO A 117 11.31 -5.06 13.95
C PRO A 117 10.49 -3.79 13.69
N VAL A 118 9.16 -3.90 13.78
CA VAL A 118 8.23 -2.76 13.62
C VAL A 118 8.57 -1.60 14.58
N SER A 119 9.06 -1.91 15.78
CA SER A 119 9.51 -0.92 16.78
C SER A 119 10.64 -0.01 16.29
N GLU A 120 11.41 -0.44 15.29
CA GLU A 120 12.45 0.39 14.65
C GLU A 120 11.95 1.07 13.37
N LEU A 121 11.05 0.41 12.63
CA LEU A 121 10.56 0.88 11.34
C LEU A 121 9.67 2.12 11.50
N VAL A 122 8.76 2.11 12.48
CA VAL A 122 7.82 3.22 12.69
C VAL A 122 8.54 4.54 13.01
N PRO A 123 9.48 4.60 13.98
CA PRO A 123 10.26 5.82 14.22
C PRO A 123 11.06 6.30 13.00
N THR A 124 11.59 5.36 12.20
CA THR A 124 12.33 5.68 10.97
C THR A 124 11.41 6.36 9.95
N ALA A 125 10.21 5.81 9.71
CA ALA A 125 9.22 6.37 8.80
C ALA A 125 8.73 7.75 9.24
N ILE A 126 8.46 7.94 10.54
CA ILE A 126 8.06 9.24 11.10
C ILE A 126 9.16 10.27 10.90
N SER A 127 10.41 9.94 11.24
CA SER A 127 11.55 10.84 11.11
C SER A 127 11.76 11.28 9.65
N TRP A 128 11.56 10.35 8.70
CA TRP A 128 11.61 10.66 7.28
C TRP A 128 10.47 11.59 6.84
N LEU A 129 9.23 11.33 7.23
CA LEU A 129 8.08 12.21 6.94
C LEU A 129 8.29 13.62 7.49
N GLU A 130 8.78 13.75 8.71
CA GLU A 130 9.11 15.05 9.32
C GLU A 130 10.19 15.80 8.55
N SER A 131 11.17 15.10 7.98
CA SER A 131 12.22 15.72 7.17
C SER A 131 11.64 16.35 5.89
N LEU A 132 10.61 15.75 5.30
CA LEU A 132 9.94 16.28 4.11
C LEU A 132 9.12 17.52 4.42
N GLY A 133 8.41 17.52 5.56
CA GLY A 133 7.62 18.67 6.01
C GLY A 133 8.45 19.92 6.35
N LYS A 134 9.75 19.78 6.61
CA LYS A 134 10.68 20.91 6.81
C LYS A 134 11.15 21.53 5.50
N VAL A 135 11.10 20.80 4.40
CA VAL A 135 11.54 21.26 3.07
C VAL A 135 10.40 21.97 2.31
N HIS A 136 9.15 21.66 2.65
CA HIS A 136 7.96 22.13 1.95
C HIS A 136 7.14 23.18 2.74
N ARG A 137 7.73 23.79 3.78
CA ARG A 137 7.15 24.94 4.51
C ARG A 137 7.83 26.24 4.11
#